data_AF-Q19561-F1
#
_entry.id   AF-Q19561-F1
#
_cell.length_a   1.000
_cell.length_b   1.000
_cell.length_c   1.000
_cell.angle_alpha   90.00
_cell.angle_beta   90.00
_cell.angle_gamma   90.00
#
_symmetry.space_group_name_H-M   'P 1'
#
loop_
_entity.id
_entity.type
_entity.pdbx_description
1 polymer ?
#
loop_
_entity_poly.entity_id
_entity_poly.type
_entity_poly.pdbx_seq_one_letter_code
_entity_poly.pdbx_strand_id
1 'polypeptide(L)'
;MKIVFPLDVEGLDESTINNLMSIGNSISKIKESSLNIFFVLSCVGVVVNIFHLFILTRKSMVNNSIHVMMIGISVCDLLLMSLGVYGHFDFLLRNNDECSPPQSYVYKLFEFWRKALQDHSRRVSAWYGVMMALMRLLIVKFVLNPKFDILSKPLFSYIFMSVAFIVSSGMTLYFWVCFEYITMEIWNPPKQCTGFPPNFSMPRYKSSLEDISLIKHRADLLIFVFIDGFFKIIPAIMFPIITFLLIKQLRAANSKRRQISQRNGSENRKIGFGLIDILAIFVALNATIHCLICLTVSSHYRKTVKDVFKCCRKNSITKIEPTVPGKSFTMVKQKAME
;
A
#
# COMPACT_ATOMS: atom_id res chain seq x y z
N MET A 1 20.94 -7.32 16.88
CA MET A 1 20.26 -7.78 18.12
C MET A 1 20.76 -9.19 18.40
N LYS A 2 21.62 -9.42 19.40
CA LYS A 2 21.94 -10.79 19.83
C LYS A 2 20.66 -11.38 20.42
N ILE A 3 20.15 -12.45 19.84
CA ILE A 3 19.04 -13.20 20.44
C ILE A 3 19.66 -13.93 21.63
N VAL A 4 19.54 -13.33 22.82
CA VAL A 4 19.81 -14.02 24.07
C VAL A 4 18.56 -14.82 24.37
N PHE A 5 18.60 -16.13 24.11
CA PHE A 5 17.58 -17.02 24.62
C PHE A 5 17.67 -17.01 26.16
N PRO A 6 16.58 -16.73 26.89
CA PRO A 6 16.56 -16.85 28.33
C PRO A 6 16.41 -18.33 28.64
N LEU A 7 17.52 -19.07 28.68
CA LEU A 7 17.44 -20.51 28.73
C LEU A 7 18.62 -21.10 29.52
N ASP A 8 18.44 -21.13 30.84
CA ASP A 8 18.61 -22.40 31.54
C ASP A 8 17.52 -23.36 31.00
N VAL A 9 17.71 -23.95 29.80
CA VAL A 9 16.92 -25.15 29.44
C VAL A 9 17.60 -26.31 30.12
N GLU A 10 17.11 -26.71 31.27
CA GLU A 10 17.45 -28.02 31.82
C GLU A 10 17.08 -29.09 30.77
N GLY A 11 18.09 -29.77 30.21
CA GLY A 11 17.90 -30.98 29.39
C GLY A 11 18.29 -30.94 27.91
N LEU A 12 18.83 -29.84 27.37
CA LEU A 12 19.35 -29.81 25.98
C LEU A 12 20.87 -30.02 25.95
N ASP A 13 21.35 -30.83 24.99
CA ASP A 13 22.78 -31.04 24.77
C ASP A 13 23.45 -29.77 24.17
N GLU A 14 24.73 -29.59 24.47
CA GLU A 14 25.52 -28.43 24.06
C GLU A 14 25.56 -28.25 22.52
N SER A 15 25.49 -29.36 21.76
CA SER A 15 25.45 -29.30 20.28
C SER A 15 24.13 -28.73 19.78
N THR A 16 23.00 -29.10 20.39
CA THR A 16 21.69 -28.54 20.06
C THR A 16 21.61 -27.06 20.41
N ILE A 17 22.16 -26.64 21.56
CA ILE A 17 22.23 -25.22 21.94
C ILE A 17 23.04 -24.43 20.90
N ASN A 18 24.20 -24.93 20.47
CA ASN A 18 25.03 -24.28 19.46
C ASN A 18 24.35 -24.21 18.08
N ASN A 19 23.65 -25.26 17.67
CA ASN A 19 22.86 -25.27 16.43
C ASN A 19 21.70 -24.26 16.47
N LEU A 20 20.96 -24.20 17.59
CA LEU A 20 19.89 -23.22 17.80
C LEU A 20 20.40 -21.78 17.79
N MET A 21 21.56 -21.53 18.40
CA MET A 21 22.20 -20.21 18.34
C MET A 21 22.61 -19.83 16.91
N SER A 22 23.16 -20.77 16.14
CA SER A 22 23.53 -20.55 14.72
C SER A 22 22.31 -20.22 13.85
N ILE A 23 21.21 -20.98 14.02
CA ILE A 23 19.93 -20.73 13.35
C ILE A 23 19.37 -19.37 13.75
N GLY A 24 19.34 -19.06 15.04
CA GLY A 24 18.87 -17.78 15.57
C GLY A 24 19.66 -16.58 15.01
N ASN A 25 20.99 -16.69 14.97
CA ASN A 25 21.85 -15.67 14.39
C ASN A 25 21.61 -15.48 12.89
N SER A 26 21.40 -16.57 12.15
CA SER A 26 21.07 -16.53 10.72
C SER A 26 19.71 -15.86 10.47
N ILE A 27 18.68 -16.22 11.24
CA ILE A 27 17.36 -15.59 11.19
C ILE A 27 17.46 -14.10 11.51
N SER A 28 18.26 -13.71 12.51
CA SER A 28 18.47 -12.30 12.86
C SER A 28 19.10 -11.51 11.72
N LYS A 29 20.14 -12.06 11.05
CA LYS A 29 20.77 -11.41 9.90
C LYS A 29 19.80 -11.26 8.73
N ILE A 30 18.98 -12.27 8.47
CA ILE A 30 17.94 -12.22 7.43
C ILE A 30 16.90 -11.16 7.77
N LYS A 31 16.46 -11.09 9.03
CA LYS A 31 15.50 -10.07 9.50
C LYS A 31 16.05 -8.66 9.30
N GLU A 32 17.30 -8.41 9.70
CA GLU A 32 17.95 -7.10 9.56
C GLU A 32 18.11 -6.69 8.09
N SER A 33 18.57 -7.61 7.25
CA SER A 33 18.68 -7.37 5.80
C SER A 33 17.32 -7.10 5.16
N SER A 34 16.29 -7.86 5.55
CA SER A 34 14.92 -7.70 5.06
C SER A 34 14.32 -6.35 5.47
N LEU A 35 14.61 -5.87 6.68
CA LEU A 35 14.15 -4.56 7.16
C LEU A 35 14.73 -3.41 6.34
N ASN A 36 16.03 -3.46 6.02
CA ASN A 36 16.69 -2.44 5.21
C ASN A 36 16.14 -2.41 3.77
N ILE A 37 15.94 -3.59 3.17
CA ILE A 37 15.32 -3.71 1.84
C ILE A 37 13.89 -3.16 1.87
N PHE A 38 13.10 -3.53 2.88
CA PHE A 38 11.73 -3.04 3.05
C PHE A 38 11.68 -1.52 3.19
N PHE A 39 12.61 -0.93 3.95
CA PHE A 39 12.69 0.51 4.11
C PHE A 39 12.95 1.23 2.79
N VAL A 40 13.96 0.79 2.02
CA VAL A 40 14.26 1.37 0.70
C VAL A 40 13.06 1.25 -0.23
N LEU A 41 12.43 0.07 -0.30
CA LEU A 41 11.23 -0.16 -1.12
C LEU A 41 10.05 0.71 -0.67
N SER A 42 9.90 0.96 0.63
CA SER A 42 8.84 1.82 1.17
C SER A 42 9.07 3.28 0.78
N CYS A 43 10.30 3.78 0.87
CA CYS A 43 10.66 5.13 0.42
C CYS A 43 10.39 5.32 -1.07
N VAL A 44 10.83 4.39 -1.90
CA VAL A 44 10.52 4.39 -3.35
C VAL A 44 9.02 4.31 -3.57
N GLY A 45 8.31 3.46 -2.82
CA GLY A 45 6.87 3.29 -2.86
C GLY A 45 6.11 4.59 -2.59
N VAL A 46 6.53 5.38 -1.59
CA VAL A 46 5.93 6.68 -1.29
C VAL A 46 6.05 7.62 -2.49
N VAL A 47 7.25 7.78 -3.05
CA VAL A 47 7.48 8.68 -4.20
C VAL A 47 6.66 8.25 -5.41
N VAL A 48 6.67 6.96 -5.74
CA VAL A 48 5.94 6.43 -6.90
C VAL A 48 4.43 6.58 -6.72
N ASN A 49 3.88 6.29 -5.54
CA ASN A 49 2.44 6.41 -5.29
C ASN A 49 1.96 7.87 -5.29
N ILE A 50 2.75 8.82 -4.79
CA ILE A 50 2.45 10.25 -4.90
C ILE A 50 2.37 10.67 -6.37
N PHE A 51 3.37 10.29 -7.17
CA PHE A 51 3.37 10.57 -8.60
C PHE A 51 2.18 9.91 -9.31
N HIS A 52 1.89 8.64 -8.97
CA HIS A 52 0.80 7.90 -9.58
C HIS A 52 -0.56 8.56 -9.29
N LEU A 53 -0.82 8.93 -8.04
CA LEU A 53 -2.01 9.68 -7.63
C LEU A 53 -2.15 11.00 -8.38
N PHE A 54 -1.07 11.78 -8.47
CA PHE A 54 -1.08 13.06 -9.18
C PHE A 54 -1.55 12.91 -10.63
N ILE A 55 -1.14 11.85 -11.32
CA ILE A 55 -1.58 11.55 -12.69
C ILE A 55 -3.02 11.03 -12.73
N LEU A 56 -3.39 10.12 -11.83
CA LEU A 56 -4.72 9.50 -11.83
C LEU A 56 -5.84 10.47 -11.46
N THR A 57 -5.57 11.47 -10.63
CA THR A 57 -6.56 12.49 -10.22
C THR A 57 -6.86 13.52 -11.31
N ARG A 58 -6.17 13.50 -12.46
CA ARG A 58 -6.46 14.40 -13.58
C ARG A 58 -7.85 14.10 -14.17
N LYS A 59 -8.59 15.16 -14.54
CA LYS A 59 -9.95 15.08 -15.11
C LYS A 59 -10.09 14.13 -16.31
N SER A 60 -9.02 13.93 -17.08
CA SER A 60 -8.99 12.99 -18.21
C SER A 60 -9.06 11.51 -17.80
N MET A 61 -8.70 11.18 -16.56
CA MET A 61 -8.50 9.80 -16.10
C MET A 61 -9.65 9.31 -15.21
N VAL A 62 -10.18 10.15 -14.31
CA VAL A 62 -11.18 9.79 -13.28
C VAL A 62 -12.55 9.33 -13.82
N ASN A 63 -12.77 9.33 -15.12
CA ASN A 63 -14.08 9.06 -15.73
C ASN A 63 -14.43 7.57 -15.88
N ASN A 64 -13.54 6.65 -15.48
CA ASN A 64 -13.75 5.21 -15.60
C ASN A 64 -13.57 4.52 -14.24
N SER A 65 -14.41 3.52 -13.95
CA SER A 65 -14.35 2.70 -12.74
C SER A 65 -12.94 2.19 -12.43
N ILE A 66 -12.20 1.68 -13.42
CA ILE A 66 -10.85 1.13 -13.22
C ILE A 66 -9.88 2.19 -12.67
N HIS A 67 -9.95 3.43 -13.16
CA HIS A 67 -9.08 4.51 -12.68
C HIS A 67 -9.42 4.91 -11.24
N VAL A 68 -10.72 4.92 -10.87
CA VAL A 68 -11.16 5.17 -9.49
C VAL A 68 -10.61 4.11 -8.53
N MET A 69 -10.66 2.83 -8.91
CA MET A 69 -10.08 1.74 -8.10
C MET A 69 -8.56 1.89 -7.96
N MET A 70 -7.87 2.26 -9.03
CA MET A 70 -6.43 2.51 -8.99
C MET A 70 -6.06 3.69 -8.08
N ILE A 71 -6.88 4.74 -8.03
CA ILE A 71 -6.71 5.83 -7.05
C ILE A 71 -6.81 5.27 -5.62
N GLY A 72 -7.84 4.47 -5.33
CA GLY A 72 -8.02 3.86 -4.01
C GLY A 72 -6.84 3.01 -3.57
N ILE A 73 -6.32 2.15 -4.47
CA ILE A 73 -5.12 1.34 -4.21
C ILE A 73 -3.93 2.24 -3.92
N SER A 74 -3.71 3.25 -4.76
CA SER A 74 -2.57 4.17 -4.59
C SER A 74 -2.62 4.95 -3.27
N VAL A 75 -3.82 5.34 -2.81
CA VAL A 75 -4.02 5.97 -1.49
C VAL A 75 -3.69 4.98 -0.37
N CYS A 76 -4.20 3.74 -0.45
CA CYS A 76 -3.96 2.72 0.56
C CYS A 76 -2.47 2.34 0.63
N ASP A 77 -1.81 2.22 -0.52
CA ASP A 77 -0.39 1.91 -0.62
C ASP A 77 0.47 3.09 -0.13
N LEU A 78 0.08 4.33 -0.42
CA LEU A 78 0.75 5.52 0.12
C LEU A 78 0.66 5.53 1.65
N LEU A 79 -0.52 5.27 2.23
CA LEU A 79 -0.69 5.17 3.68
C LEU A 79 0.15 4.03 4.27
N LEU A 80 0.09 2.83 3.69
CA LEU A 80 0.86 1.66 4.11
C LEU A 80 2.37 1.93 4.14
N MET A 81 2.92 2.46 3.05
CA MET A 81 4.35 2.72 2.90
C MET A 81 4.80 3.90 3.79
N SER A 82 4.01 4.97 3.89
CA SER A 82 4.34 6.12 4.75
C SER A 82 4.40 5.74 6.23
N LEU A 83 3.43 4.94 6.72
CA LEU A 83 3.43 4.45 8.10
C LEU A 83 4.54 3.41 8.36
N GLY A 84 4.99 2.72 7.31
CA GLY A 84 6.15 1.82 7.34
C GLY A 84 7.46 2.59 7.48
N VAL A 85 7.65 3.63 6.66
CA VAL A 85 8.80 4.55 6.75
C VAL A 85 8.89 5.19 8.12
N TYR A 86 7.77 5.74 8.63
CA TYR A 86 7.71 6.27 9.99
C TYR A 86 8.16 5.23 11.03
N GLY A 87 7.61 4.01 10.95
CA GLY A 87 7.96 2.96 11.91
C GLY A 87 9.43 2.53 11.88
N HIS A 88 10.08 2.65 10.72
CA HIS A 88 11.52 2.37 10.60
C HIS A 88 12.37 3.51 11.16
N PHE A 89 12.04 4.77 10.84
CA PHE A 89 12.70 5.93 11.44
C PHE A 89 12.56 5.92 12.96
N ASP A 90 11.36 5.63 13.46
CA ASP A 90 11.09 5.48 14.88
C ASP A 90 11.99 4.44 15.53
N PHE A 91 12.15 3.28 14.90
CA PHE A 91 13.03 2.22 15.38
C PHE A 91 14.52 2.63 15.40
N LEU A 92 14.99 3.37 14.38
CA LEU A 92 16.38 3.83 14.29
C LEU A 92 16.71 4.95 15.29
N LEU A 93 15.77 5.86 15.51
CA LEU A 93 15.93 7.01 16.40
C LEU A 93 15.64 6.66 17.86
N ARG A 94 14.95 5.54 18.12
CA ARG A 94 14.60 5.11 19.48
C ARG A 94 15.86 4.60 20.18
N ASN A 95 16.28 5.34 21.20
CA ASN A 95 17.31 4.88 22.10
C ASN A 95 16.72 3.86 23.08
N ASN A 96 17.26 2.63 23.07
CA ASN A 96 16.75 1.53 23.90
C ASN A 96 17.55 1.36 25.20
N ASP A 97 18.34 2.35 25.57
CA ASP A 97 19.11 2.33 26.82
C ASP A 97 18.18 2.30 28.03
N GLU A 98 18.56 1.55 29.07
CA GLU A 98 17.78 1.44 30.31
C GLU A 98 17.57 2.79 31.01
N CYS A 99 18.44 3.76 30.74
CA CYS A 99 18.36 5.14 31.24
C CYS A 99 17.43 6.05 30.42
N SER A 100 16.87 5.57 29.31
CA SER A 100 15.94 6.36 28.48
C SER A 100 14.54 6.36 29.11
N PRO A 101 13.92 7.55 29.33
CA PRO A 101 12.60 7.62 29.93
C PRO A 101 11.54 6.95 29.05
N PRO A 102 10.45 6.42 29.65
CA PRO A 102 9.38 5.79 28.90
C PRO A 102 8.64 6.80 28.01
N GLN A 103 8.06 6.29 26.94
CA GLN A 103 7.34 7.11 25.97
C GLN A 103 6.02 7.65 26.55
N SER A 104 5.62 8.82 26.08
CA SER A 104 4.36 9.44 26.49
C SER A 104 3.15 8.58 26.10
N TYR A 105 2.04 8.77 26.83
CA TYR A 105 0.77 8.11 26.53
C TYR A 105 0.32 8.36 25.08
N VAL A 106 0.39 9.60 24.62
CA VAL A 106 -0.03 10.01 23.26
C VAL A 106 0.79 9.30 22.19
N TYR A 107 2.11 9.17 22.41
CA TYR A 107 2.99 8.46 21.50
C TYR A 107 2.62 6.98 21.41
N LYS A 108 2.39 6.32 22.56
CA LYS A 108 2.00 4.90 22.60
C LYS A 108 0.63 4.67 21.94
N LEU A 109 -0.31 5.58 22.14
CA LEU A 109 -1.60 5.58 21.47
C LEU A 109 -1.46 5.75 19.95
N PHE A 110 -0.58 6.65 19.51
CA PHE A 110 -0.29 6.81 18.08
C PHE A 110 0.34 5.55 17.49
N GLU A 111 1.33 4.95 18.17
CA GLU A 111 2.00 3.73 17.72
C GLU A 111 0.99 2.57 17.54
N PHE A 112 0.01 2.47 18.42
CA PHE A 112 -1.12 1.53 18.34
C PHE A 112 -1.95 1.70 17.09
N TRP A 113 -2.56 2.88 16.94
CA TRP A 113 -3.48 3.17 15.85
C TRP A 113 -2.76 3.19 14.50
N ARG A 114 -1.47 3.52 14.50
CA ARG A 114 -0.61 3.39 13.33
C ARG A 114 -0.53 1.93 12.86
N LYS A 115 -0.32 0.96 13.76
CA LYS A 115 -0.32 -0.47 13.40
C LYS A 115 -1.70 -0.92 12.90
N ALA A 116 -2.77 -0.48 13.55
CA ALA A 116 -4.14 -0.73 13.12
C ALA A 116 -4.42 -0.21 11.70
N LEU A 117 -4.04 1.03 11.43
CA LEU A 117 -4.21 1.69 10.14
C LEU A 117 -3.34 1.05 9.05
N GLN A 118 -2.14 0.58 9.41
CA GLN A 118 -1.27 -0.13 8.48
C GLN A 118 -1.85 -1.47 8.04
N ASP A 119 -2.39 -2.26 8.98
CA ASP A 119 -3.05 -3.53 8.67
C ASP A 119 -4.36 -3.31 7.87
N HIS A 120 -5.16 -2.32 8.29
CA HIS A 120 -6.36 -1.90 7.58
C HIS A 120 -6.07 -1.53 6.12
N SER A 121 -5.10 -0.64 5.88
CA SER A 121 -4.74 -0.16 4.54
C SER A 121 -4.25 -1.29 3.65
N ARG A 122 -3.48 -2.23 4.21
CA ARG A 122 -3.01 -3.42 3.50
C ARG A 122 -4.17 -4.30 3.05
N ARG A 123 -5.14 -4.56 3.93
CA ARG A 123 -6.32 -5.38 3.62
C ARG A 123 -7.20 -4.71 2.57
N VAL A 124 -7.49 -3.42 2.71
CA VAL A 124 -8.30 -2.66 1.74
C VAL A 124 -7.63 -2.64 0.36
N SER A 125 -6.31 -2.38 0.30
CA SER A 125 -5.55 -2.38 -0.96
C SER A 125 -5.67 -3.72 -1.70
N ALA A 126 -5.51 -4.85 -0.99
CA ALA A 126 -5.64 -6.18 -1.57
C ALA A 126 -7.03 -6.45 -2.16
N TRP A 127 -8.08 -6.08 -1.43
CA TRP A 127 -9.47 -6.22 -1.91
C TRP A 127 -9.75 -5.31 -3.10
N TYR A 128 -9.26 -4.07 -3.10
CA TYR A 128 -9.38 -3.20 -4.26
C TYR A 128 -8.66 -3.76 -5.48
N GLY A 129 -7.51 -4.42 -5.30
CA GLY A 129 -6.80 -5.14 -6.36
C GLY A 129 -7.63 -6.27 -6.97
N VAL A 130 -8.22 -7.14 -6.14
CA VAL A 130 -9.12 -8.21 -6.59
C VAL A 130 -10.33 -7.65 -7.33
N MET A 131 -10.97 -6.63 -6.76
CA MET A 131 -12.15 -6.01 -7.35
C MET A 131 -11.80 -5.32 -8.68
N MET A 132 -10.64 -4.69 -8.80
CA MET A 132 -10.18 -4.10 -10.06
C MET A 132 -9.95 -5.17 -11.13
N ALA A 133 -9.33 -6.29 -10.77
CA ALA A 133 -9.12 -7.41 -11.68
C ALA A 133 -10.44 -8.02 -12.14
N LEU A 134 -11.38 -8.23 -11.21
CA LEU A 134 -12.73 -8.72 -11.52
C LEU A 134 -13.46 -7.74 -12.45
N MET A 135 -13.38 -6.44 -12.16
CA MET A 135 -14.04 -5.43 -12.95
C MET A 135 -13.50 -5.38 -14.38
N ARG A 136 -12.18 -5.47 -14.56
CA ARG A 136 -11.54 -5.62 -15.87
C ARG A 136 -12.05 -6.86 -16.61
N LEU A 137 -12.15 -7.99 -15.93
CA LEU A 137 -12.66 -9.23 -16.51
C LEU A 137 -14.11 -9.07 -17.00
N LEU A 138 -14.97 -8.48 -16.18
CA LEU A 138 -16.38 -8.26 -16.52
C LEU A 138 -16.54 -7.28 -17.69
N ILE A 139 -15.83 -6.15 -17.67
CA ILE A 139 -15.86 -5.15 -18.75
C ILE A 139 -15.41 -5.78 -20.08
N VAL A 140 -14.31 -6.56 -20.08
CA VAL A 140 -13.82 -7.22 -21.31
C VAL A 140 -14.79 -8.30 -21.79
N LYS A 141 -15.37 -9.09 -20.87
CA LYS A 141 -16.32 -10.16 -21.21
C LYS A 141 -17.62 -9.62 -21.81
N PHE A 142 -18.12 -8.50 -21.29
CA PHE A 142 -19.44 -7.95 -21.61
C PHE A 142 -19.39 -6.67 -22.44
N VAL A 143 -18.24 -6.30 -23.02
CA VAL A 143 -18.08 -5.06 -23.81
C VAL A 143 -19.08 -4.90 -24.96
N LEU A 144 -19.64 -6.01 -25.47
CA LEU A 144 -20.63 -6.01 -26.56
C LEU A 144 -22.08 -5.92 -26.08
N ASN A 145 -22.33 -5.91 -24.76
CA ASN A 145 -23.66 -5.88 -24.19
C ASN A 145 -23.92 -4.52 -23.50
N PRO A 146 -24.79 -3.66 -24.06
CA PRO A 146 -25.00 -2.30 -23.55
C PRO A 146 -25.53 -2.24 -22.12
N LYS A 147 -26.18 -3.32 -21.63
CA LYS A 147 -26.62 -3.41 -20.23
C LYS A 147 -25.46 -3.35 -19.23
N PHE A 148 -24.25 -3.76 -19.64
CA PHE A 148 -23.07 -3.83 -18.81
C PHE A 148 -22.18 -2.58 -18.89
N ASP A 149 -22.56 -1.57 -19.67
CA ASP A 149 -21.81 -0.30 -19.73
C ASP A 149 -21.81 0.45 -18.39
N ILE A 150 -22.81 0.17 -17.52
CA ILE A 150 -22.85 0.69 -16.16
C ILE A 150 -21.64 0.28 -15.30
N LEU A 151 -20.99 -0.86 -15.59
CA LEU A 151 -19.79 -1.32 -14.86
C LEU A 151 -18.56 -0.45 -15.16
N SER A 152 -18.54 0.23 -16.30
CA SER A 152 -17.47 1.17 -16.66
C SER A 152 -17.60 2.51 -15.93
N LYS A 153 -18.77 2.81 -15.35
CA LYS A 153 -19.05 4.09 -14.69
C LYS A 153 -18.36 4.18 -13.31
N PRO A 154 -17.80 5.35 -12.95
CA PRO A 154 -17.08 5.53 -11.69
C PRO A 154 -17.96 5.34 -10.45
N LEU A 155 -19.25 5.67 -10.52
CA LEU A 155 -20.19 5.53 -9.41
C LEU A 155 -20.24 4.09 -8.86
N PHE A 156 -20.24 3.10 -9.74
CA PHE A 156 -20.25 1.70 -9.33
C PHE A 156 -18.97 1.33 -8.55
N SER A 157 -17.82 1.85 -8.99
CA SER A 157 -16.55 1.66 -8.28
C SER A 157 -16.59 2.24 -6.88
N TYR A 158 -17.10 3.48 -6.72
CA TYR A 158 -17.19 4.11 -5.41
C TYR A 158 -18.04 3.30 -4.44
N ILE A 159 -19.19 2.78 -4.89
CA ILE A 159 -20.06 1.93 -4.06
C ILE A 159 -19.32 0.68 -3.57
N PHE A 160 -18.71 -0.08 -4.48
CA PHE A 160 -17.99 -1.31 -4.13
C PHE A 160 -16.80 -1.05 -3.21
N MET A 161 -16.06 0.02 -3.47
CA MET A 161 -14.92 0.44 -2.65
C MET A 161 -15.35 0.86 -1.25
N SER A 162 -16.47 1.57 -1.11
CA SER A 162 -17.03 1.96 0.18
C SER A 162 -17.49 0.75 0.99
N VAL A 163 -18.17 -0.21 0.37
CA VAL A 163 -18.58 -1.45 1.06
C VAL A 163 -17.35 -2.21 1.58
N ALA A 164 -16.34 -2.42 0.74
CA ALA A 164 -15.11 -3.11 1.16
C ALA A 164 -14.36 -2.34 2.26
N PHE A 165 -14.35 -1.00 2.20
CA PHE A 165 -13.77 -0.15 3.23
C PHE A 165 -14.51 -0.27 4.57
N ILE A 166 -15.85 -0.24 4.56
CA ILE A 166 -16.67 -0.35 5.77
C ILE A 166 -16.48 -1.72 6.42
N VAL A 167 -16.55 -2.81 5.64
CA VAL A 167 -16.33 -4.17 6.15
C VAL A 167 -14.92 -4.30 6.77
N SER A 168 -13.89 -3.81 6.07
CA SER A 168 -12.52 -3.82 6.59
C SER A 168 -12.37 -2.95 7.84
N SER A 169 -13.05 -1.81 7.91
CA SER A 169 -13.01 -0.90 9.07
C SER A 169 -13.67 -1.54 10.29
N GLY A 170 -14.84 -2.15 10.11
CA GLY A 170 -15.55 -2.87 11.17
C GLY A 170 -14.68 -3.98 11.77
N MET A 171 -13.98 -4.75 10.93
CA MET A 171 -13.06 -5.79 11.39
C MET A 171 -11.86 -5.23 12.16
N THR A 172 -11.26 -4.12 11.69
CA THR A 172 -10.17 -3.45 12.43
C THR A 172 -10.70 -2.95 13.77
N LEU A 173 -11.81 -2.22 13.80
CA LEU A 173 -12.32 -1.65 15.04
C LEU A 173 -12.72 -2.72 16.05
N TYR A 174 -13.41 -3.78 15.61
CA TYR A 174 -13.79 -4.90 16.47
C TYR A 174 -12.58 -5.50 17.18
N PHE A 175 -11.45 -5.67 16.47
CA PHE A 175 -10.25 -6.21 17.08
C PHE A 175 -9.53 -5.19 17.96
N TRP A 176 -9.25 -4.01 17.43
CA TRP A 176 -8.35 -3.04 18.07
C TRP A 176 -8.99 -2.34 19.27
N VAL A 177 -10.32 -2.24 19.35
CA VAL A 177 -11.02 -1.65 20.52
C VAL A 177 -11.02 -2.60 21.73
N CYS A 178 -10.91 -3.91 21.52
CA CYS A 178 -10.84 -4.90 22.60
C CYS A 178 -9.54 -4.83 23.42
N PHE A 179 -8.56 -4.02 23.01
CA PHE A 179 -7.31 -3.85 23.74
C PHE A 179 -7.33 -2.56 24.57
N GLU A 180 -7.06 -2.72 25.86
CA GLU A 180 -6.90 -1.61 26.78
C GLU A 180 -5.44 -1.17 26.91
N TYR A 181 -5.25 0.12 27.13
CA TYR A 181 -3.98 0.71 27.52
C TYR A 181 -3.90 0.80 29.03
N ILE A 182 -3.13 -0.10 29.64
CA ILE A 182 -3.00 -0.17 31.09
C ILE A 182 -1.67 0.48 31.50
N THR A 183 -1.70 1.26 32.58
CA THR A 183 -0.50 1.70 33.29
C THR A 183 0.02 0.52 34.09
N MET A 184 1.05 -0.16 33.60
CA MET A 184 1.59 -1.36 34.25
C MET A 184 2.38 -1.01 35.50
N GLU A 185 3.45 -0.22 35.34
CA GLU A 185 4.38 0.09 36.44
C GLU A 185 4.97 1.48 36.28
N ILE A 186 5.33 2.08 37.42
CA ILE A 186 6.09 3.32 37.48
C ILE A 186 7.55 2.98 37.17
N TRP A 187 8.08 3.51 36.07
CA TRP A 187 9.50 3.42 35.74
C TRP A 187 10.29 4.36 36.64
N ASN A 188 11.27 3.79 37.34
CA ASN A 188 12.30 4.50 38.06
C ASN A 188 13.63 4.33 37.32
N PRO A 189 14.43 5.38 37.13
CA PRO A 189 15.73 5.27 36.49
C PRO A 189 16.65 4.36 37.33
N PRO A 190 17.35 3.39 36.70
CA PRO A 190 18.37 2.60 37.39
C PRO A 190 19.41 3.49 38.07
N LYS A 191 19.99 3.03 39.19
CA LYS A 191 20.96 3.81 40.00
C LYS A 191 22.19 4.32 39.20
N GLN A 192 22.53 3.63 38.11
CA GLN A 192 23.64 3.99 37.21
C GLN A 192 23.32 5.17 36.28
N CYS A 193 22.06 5.58 36.17
CA CYS A 193 21.62 6.65 35.28
C CYS A 193 21.81 8.01 35.96
N THR A 194 22.72 8.83 35.45
CA THR A 194 22.95 10.20 35.93
C THR A 194 22.02 11.20 35.24
N GLY A 195 21.75 12.35 35.87
CA GLY A 195 20.95 13.43 35.26
C GLY A 195 19.46 13.45 35.63
N PHE A 196 18.99 12.55 36.48
CA PHE A 196 17.63 12.57 37.02
C PHE A 196 17.59 13.16 38.44
N PRO A 197 16.55 13.91 38.81
CA PRO A 197 16.37 14.39 40.19
C PRO A 197 16.08 13.22 41.15
N PRO A 198 16.34 13.40 42.47
CA PRO A 198 16.02 12.38 43.47
C PRO A 198 14.51 12.05 43.46
N ASN A 199 14.18 10.76 43.57
CA ASN A 199 12.81 10.23 43.51
C ASN A 199 12.07 10.48 42.17
N PHE A 200 12.80 10.68 41.06
CA PHE A 200 12.19 10.77 39.74
C PHE A 200 11.49 9.46 39.36
N SER A 201 10.25 9.57 38.86
CA SER A 201 9.47 8.42 38.45
C SER A 201 8.50 8.79 37.32
N MET A 202 8.22 7.84 36.41
CA MET A 202 7.38 8.09 35.25
C MET A 202 6.52 6.86 34.91
N PRO A 203 5.23 7.00 34.58
CA PRO A 203 4.40 5.84 34.22
C PRO A 203 4.87 5.19 32.93
N ARG A 204 4.93 3.86 32.91
CA ARG A 204 5.19 3.07 31.71
C ARG A 204 3.89 2.53 31.14
N TYR A 205 3.58 2.94 29.91
CA TYR A 205 2.41 2.48 29.18
C TYR A 205 2.75 1.29 28.29
N LYS A 206 1.96 0.24 28.38
CA LYS A 206 1.97 -0.92 27.47
C LYS A 206 0.55 -1.20 27.00
N SER A 207 0.42 -1.81 25.83
CA SER A 207 -0.84 -2.43 25.43
C SER A 207 -0.90 -3.85 25.96
N SER A 208 -2.09 -4.38 26.21
CA SER A 208 -2.29 -5.79 26.61
C SER A 208 -1.80 -6.82 25.57
N LEU A 209 -1.33 -6.36 24.41
CA LEU A 209 -0.70 -7.17 23.35
C LEU A 209 0.74 -7.61 23.71
N GLU A 210 1.44 -6.87 24.58
CA GLU A 210 2.79 -7.22 25.05
C GLU A 210 2.77 -8.27 26.18
N ASP A 211 1.65 -8.40 26.91
CA ASP A 211 1.43 -9.44 27.91
C ASP A 211 0.63 -10.61 27.31
N ILE A 212 1.32 -11.51 26.62
CA ILE A 212 0.78 -12.82 26.16
C ILE A 212 0.15 -13.63 27.33
N SER A 213 0.46 -13.25 28.57
CA SER A 213 0.03 -13.86 29.83
C SER A 213 -1.34 -13.40 30.36
N LEU A 214 -1.99 -12.35 29.82
CA LEU A 214 -3.32 -11.94 30.29
C LEU A 214 -4.43 -12.75 29.61
N ILE A 215 -4.76 -13.85 30.27
CA ILE A 215 -5.67 -14.98 29.92
C ILE A 215 -7.10 -14.59 29.46
N LYS A 216 -7.55 -13.34 29.62
CA LYS A 216 -8.97 -12.96 29.42
C LYS A 216 -9.45 -12.89 27.96
N HIS A 217 -8.55 -12.65 26.98
CA HIS A 217 -8.91 -12.41 25.57
C HIS A 217 -8.31 -13.39 24.56
N ARG A 218 -7.80 -14.55 25.02
CA ARG A 218 -7.19 -15.55 24.11
C ARG A 218 -8.14 -16.04 23.01
N ALA A 219 -9.43 -16.23 23.34
CA ALA A 219 -10.42 -16.68 22.37
C ALA A 219 -10.65 -15.63 21.27
N ASP A 220 -10.84 -14.36 21.65
CA ASP A 220 -11.05 -13.25 20.71
C ASP A 220 -9.82 -13.04 19.81
N LEU A 221 -8.62 -13.13 20.37
CA LEU A 221 -7.37 -13.05 19.63
C LEU A 221 -7.23 -14.20 18.63
N LEU A 222 -7.53 -15.44 19.04
CA LEU A 222 -7.51 -16.60 18.15
C LEU A 222 -8.51 -16.43 17.02
N ILE A 223 -9.76 -16.08 17.33
CA ILE A 223 -10.82 -15.85 16.35
C ILE A 223 -10.38 -14.77 15.35
N PHE A 224 -9.82 -13.65 15.82
CA PHE A 224 -9.32 -12.62 14.94
C PHE A 224 -8.19 -13.12 14.04
N VAL A 225 -7.17 -13.78 14.58
CA VAL A 225 -6.04 -14.30 13.79
C VAL A 225 -6.53 -15.28 12.72
N PHE A 226 -7.51 -16.14 13.05
CA PHE A 226 -8.14 -17.04 12.09
C PHE A 226 -8.90 -16.29 10.99
N ILE A 227 -9.77 -15.34 11.35
CA ILE A 227 -10.54 -14.57 10.37
C ILE A 227 -9.60 -13.73 9.50
N ASP A 228 -8.65 -13.00 10.10
CA ASP A 228 -7.69 -12.17 9.38
C ASP A 228 -6.80 -13.00 8.44
N GLY A 229 -6.33 -14.16 8.91
CA GLY A 229 -5.62 -15.12 8.08
C GLY A 229 -6.46 -15.58 6.89
N PHE A 230 -7.71 -15.96 7.11
CA PHE A 230 -8.64 -16.38 6.05
C PHE A 230 -8.87 -15.28 5.01
N PHE A 231 -9.13 -14.05 5.46
CA PHE A 231 -9.34 -12.89 4.59
C PHE A 231 -8.07 -12.48 3.82
N LYS A 232 -6.88 -12.82 4.31
CA LYS A 232 -5.61 -12.61 3.58
C LYS A 232 -5.36 -13.70 2.53
N ILE A 233 -5.80 -14.93 2.77
CA ILE A 233 -5.69 -16.05 1.82
C ILE A 233 -6.59 -15.84 0.60
N ILE A 234 -7.80 -15.30 0.79
CA ILE A 234 -8.76 -15.13 -0.32
C ILE A 234 -8.17 -14.28 -1.47
N PRO A 235 -7.69 -13.03 -1.27
CA PRO A 235 -7.05 -12.27 -2.33
C PRO A 235 -5.84 -12.98 -2.93
N ALA A 236 -5.04 -13.68 -2.13
CA ALA A 236 -3.86 -14.41 -2.60
C ALA A 236 -4.21 -15.52 -3.59
N ILE A 237 -5.37 -16.17 -3.46
CA ILE A 237 -5.86 -17.21 -4.38
C ILE A 237 -6.69 -16.61 -5.52
N MET A 238 -7.59 -15.68 -5.21
CA MET A 238 -8.50 -15.08 -6.18
C MET A 238 -7.76 -14.26 -7.24
N PHE A 239 -6.70 -13.55 -6.84
CA PHE A 239 -5.98 -12.66 -7.74
C PHE A 239 -5.29 -13.41 -8.90
N PRO A 240 -4.54 -14.51 -8.67
CA PRO A 240 -4.02 -15.37 -9.75
C PRO A 240 -5.12 -15.94 -10.65
N ILE A 241 -6.22 -16.45 -10.08
CA ILE A 241 -7.31 -17.07 -10.85
C ILE A 241 -7.97 -16.05 -11.79
N ILE A 242 -8.35 -14.88 -11.27
CA ILE A 242 -8.97 -13.82 -12.07
C ILE A 242 -8.01 -13.33 -13.14
N THR A 243 -6.72 -13.16 -12.80
CA THR A 243 -5.69 -12.73 -13.75
C THR A 243 -5.52 -13.73 -14.89
N PHE A 244 -5.47 -15.03 -14.58
CA PHE A 244 -5.42 -16.08 -15.60
C PHE A 244 -6.62 -16.03 -16.55
N LEU A 245 -7.84 -15.90 -16.00
CA LEU A 245 -9.06 -15.78 -16.79
C LEU A 245 -9.04 -14.53 -17.68
N LEU A 246 -8.54 -13.41 -17.16
CA LEU A 246 -8.41 -12.16 -17.89
C LEU A 246 -7.44 -12.30 -19.06
N ILE A 247 -6.27 -12.90 -18.86
CA ILE A 247 -5.29 -13.17 -19.93
C ILE A 247 -5.92 -14.03 -21.02
N LYS A 248 -6.63 -15.11 -20.65
CA LYS A 248 -7.32 -15.98 -21.62
C LYS A 248 -8.34 -15.19 -22.46
N GLN A 249 -9.14 -14.33 -21.82
CA GLN A 249 -10.11 -13.51 -22.53
C GLN A 249 -9.48 -12.44 -23.42
N LEU A 250 -8.43 -11.76 -22.94
CA LEU A 250 -7.70 -10.77 -23.73
C LEU A 250 -7.08 -11.40 -24.97
N ARG A 251 -6.47 -12.60 -24.85
CA ARG A 251 -5.94 -13.34 -26.00
C ARG A 251 -7.03 -13.71 -27.00
N ALA A 252 -8.19 -14.19 -26.53
CA ALA A 252 -9.33 -14.51 -27.39
C ALA A 252 -9.90 -13.27 -28.10
N ALA A 253 -10.10 -12.17 -27.39
CA ALA A 253 -10.58 -10.91 -27.95
C ALA A 253 -9.59 -10.31 -28.96
N ASN A 254 -8.30 -10.38 -28.67
CA ASN A 254 -7.25 -9.90 -29.56
C ASN A 254 -7.11 -10.77 -30.83
N SER A 255 -7.30 -12.09 -30.72
CA SER A 255 -7.33 -12.98 -31.89
C SER A 255 -8.47 -12.62 -32.85
N LYS A 256 -9.68 -12.38 -32.32
CA LYS A 256 -10.82 -11.89 -33.11
C LYS A 256 -10.56 -10.52 -33.74
N ARG A 257 -9.97 -9.58 -32.99
CA ARG A 257 -9.56 -8.25 -33.53
C ARG A 257 -8.49 -8.36 -34.62
N ARG A 258 -7.59 -9.35 -34.55
CA ARG A 258 -6.59 -9.62 -35.59
C ARG A 258 -7.20 -10.12 -36.89
N GLN A 259 -8.22 -10.98 -36.84
CA GLN A 259 -8.93 -11.40 -38.06
C GLN A 259 -9.59 -10.20 -38.77
N ILE A 260 -10.06 -9.21 -37.99
CA ILE A 260 -10.63 -7.96 -38.53
C ILE A 260 -9.53 -7.00 -39.01
N SER A 261 -8.38 -6.93 -38.32
CA SER A 261 -7.27 -6.02 -38.63
C SER A 261 -6.33 -6.54 -39.72
N GLN A 262 -6.23 -7.85 -39.99
CA GLN A 262 -5.47 -8.38 -41.13
C GLN A 262 -6.05 -7.95 -42.49
N ARG A 263 -7.25 -7.35 -42.49
CA ARG A 263 -7.80 -6.63 -43.65
C ARG A 263 -7.10 -5.29 -43.92
N ASN A 264 -6.43 -4.69 -42.93
CA ASN A 264 -5.69 -3.42 -43.03
C ASN A 264 -4.29 -3.57 -42.41
N GLY A 265 -3.30 -3.85 -43.26
CA GLY A 265 -1.94 -4.23 -42.86
C GLY A 265 -1.22 -3.25 -41.93
N SER A 266 -0.53 -3.79 -40.92
CA SER A 266 0.75 -3.27 -40.39
C SER A 266 1.33 -4.22 -39.33
N GLU A 267 2.56 -4.67 -39.58
CA GLU A 267 3.20 -5.85 -38.97
C GLU A 267 3.98 -5.61 -37.65
N ASN A 268 4.04 -4.40 -37.11
CA ASN A 268 5.04 -4.06 -36.07
C ASN A 268 4.66 -4.37 -34.60
N ARG A 269 3.86 -5.42 -34.31
CA ARG A 269 3.23 -5.58 -32.98
C ARG A 269 3.67 -6.78 -32.14
N LYS A 270 4.60 -7.63 -32.59
CA LYS A 270 4.96 -8.90 -31.89
C LYS A 270 5.71 -8.69 -30.56
N ILE A 271 6.53 -7.64 -30.41
CA ILE A 271 7.38 -7.41 -29.23
C ILE A 271 6.57 -6.94 -27.99
N GLY A 272 5.45 -6.24 -28.19
CA GLY A 272 4.61 -5.79 -27.07
C GLY A 272 3.87 -6.91 -26.33
N PHE A 273 3.65 -8.08 -26.96
CA PHE A 273 2.79 -9.13 -26.41
C PHE A 273 3.49 -9.99 -25.35
N GLY A 274 4.75 -10.39 -25.58
CA GLY A 274 5.54 -11.09 -24.56
C GLY A 274 5.73 -10.21 -23.33
N LEU A 275 5.95 -8.91 -23.54
CA LEU A 275 6.11 -7.95 -22.46
C LEU A 275 4.81 -7.75 -21.66
N ILE A 276 3.64 -7.69 -22.29
CA ILE A 276 2.34 -7.55 -21.58
C ILE A 276 2.01 -8.80 -20.75
N ASP A 277 2.26 -10.00 -21.28
CA ASP A 277 2.02 -11.25 -20.55
C ASP A 277 3.03 -11.45 -19.40
N ILE A 278 4.30 -11.08 -19.60
CA ILE A 278 5.33 -11.06 -18.54
C ILE A 278 5.02 -9.98 -17.50
N LEU A 279 4.67 -8.76 -17.94
CA LEU A 279 4.27 -7.67 -17.05
C LEU A 279 2.99 -8.00 -16.27
N ALA A 280 2.07 -8.80 -16.81
CA ALA A 280 0.88 -9.30 -16.11
C ALA A 280 1.19 -10.33 -15.00
N ILE A 281 2.34 -11.00 -15.09
CA ILE A 281 2.88 -11.82 -14.01
C ILE A 281 3.60 -10.92 -12.99
N PHE A 282 4.32 -9.88 -13.44
CA PHE A 282 4.88 -8.83 -12.56
C PHE A 282 3.83 -7.91 -11.93
N VAL A 283 2.61 -7.79 -12.49
CA VAL A 283 1.42 -7.10 -11.93
C VAL A 283 1.10 -7.61 -10.51
N ALA A 284 1.58 -8.80 -10.15
CA ALA A 284 1.42 -9.38 -8.83
C ALA A 284 2.43 -8.90 -7.77
N LEU A 285 3.46 -8.11 -8.14
CA LEU A 285 4.49 -7.64 -7.22
C LEU A 285 4.43 -6.12 -7.06
N ASN A 286 3.95 -5.65 -5.91
CA ASN A 286 4.16 -4.30 -5.33
C ASN A 286 3.48 -3.07 -6.00
N ALA A 287 3.12 -2.11 -5.13
CA ALA A 287 2.50 -0.82 -5.44
C ALA A 287 3.26 0.01 -6.50
N THR A 288 4.59 -0.09 -6.52
CA THR A 288 5.46 0.61 -7.46
C THR A 288 5.30 0.13 -8.90
N ILE A 289 4.92 -1.14 -9.10
CA ILE A 289 4.82 -1.72 -10.43
C ILE A 289 3.51 -1.25 -11.10
N HIS A 290 2.43 -0.97 -10.37
CA HIS A 290 1.18 -0.46 -10.95
C HIS A 290 1.38 0.83 -11.75
N CYS A 291 2.17 1.79 -11.24
CA CYS A 291 2.49 3.01 -11.96
C CYS A 291 3.31 2.72 -13.23
N LEU A 292 4.32 1.86 -13.14
CA LEU A 292 5.16 1.46 -14.28
C LEU A 292 4.36 0.71 -15.35
N ILE A 293 3.43 -0.17 -14.95
CA ILE A 293 2.51 -0.87 -15.85
C ILE A 293 1.60 0.13 -16.57
N CYS A 294 1.05 1.11 -15.85
CA CYS A 294 0.21 2.12 -16.48
C CYS A 294 0.97 2.91 -17.54
N LEU A 295 2.25 3.24 -17.29
CA LEU A 295 3.13 3.87 -18.27
C LEU A 295 3.38 2.97 -19.49
N THR A 296 3.64 1.68 -19.30
CA THR A 296 3.99 0.77 -20.40
C THR A 296 2.78 0.32 -21.21
N VAL A 297 1.64 0.06 -20.56
CA VAL A 297 0.47 -0.58 -21.20
C VAL A 297 -0.60 0.42 -21.64
N SER A 298 -0.86 1.48 -20.87
CA SER A 298 -1.99 2.38 -21.14
C SER A 298 -1.60 3.57 -22.02
N SER A 299 -2.12 3.59 -23.26
CA SER A 299 -1.97 4.74 -24.18
C SER A 299 -2.61 6.01 -23.62
N HIS A 300 -3.76 5.87 -22.94
CA HIS A 300 -4.48 6.98 -22.31
C HIS A 300 -3.70 7.56 -21.13
N TYR A 301 -3.09 6.70 -20.31
CA TYR A 301 -2.22 7.11 -19.20
C TYR A 301 -0.98 7.86 -19.73
N ARG A 302 -0.28 7.31 -20.73
CA ARG A 302 0.88 7.97 -21.36
C ARG A 302 0.53 9.34 -21.95
N LYS A 303 -0.64 9.47 -22.58
CA LYS A 303 -1.09 10.75 -23.13
C LYS A 303 -1.26 11.77 -22.01
N THR A 304 -1.95 11.40 -20.94
CA THR A 304 -2.14 12.28 -19.77
C THR A 304 -0.79 12.68 -19.15
N VAL A 305 0.16 11.76 -18.99
CA VAL A 305 1.52 12.08 -18.51
C VAL A 305 2.19 13.10 -19.43
N LYS A 306 2.20 12.87 -20.74
CA LYS A 306 2.80 13.80 -21.72
C LYS A 306 2.15 15.18 -21.66
N ASP A 307 0.82 15.25 -21.54
CA ASP A 307 0.08 16.51 -21.48
C ASP A 307 0.40 17.27 -20.18
N VAL A 308 0.51 16.58 -19.05
CA VAL A 308 0.93 17.16 -17.77
C VAL A 308 2.34 17.74 -17.87
N PHE A 309 3.32 16.97 -18.35
CA PHE A 309 4.71 17.45 -18.48
C PHE A 309 4.86 18.57 -19.53
N LYS A 310 4.07 18.56 -20.62
CA LYS A 310 4.02 19.66 -21.59
C LYS A 310 3.45 20.93 -20.99
N CYS A 311 2.38 20.85 -20.18
CA CYS A 311 1.84 22.01 -19.47
C CYS A 311 2.82 22.55 -18.43
N CYS A 312 3.51 21.68 -17.67
CA CYS A 312 4.57 22.11 -16.75
C CYS A 312 5.71 22.84 -17.51
N ARG A 313 6.09 22.35 -18.69
CA ARG A 313 7.12 22.98 -19.54
C ARG A 313 6.66 24.30 -20.19
N LYS A 314 5.38 24.43 -20.57
CA LYS A 314 4.83 25.71 -21.05
C LYS A 314 4.78 26.76 -19.95
N ASN A 315 4.42 26.38 -18.72
CA ASN A 315 4.37 27.28 -17.57
C ASN A 315 5.77 27.70 -17.07
N SER A 316 6.80 26.88 -17.28
CA SER A 316 8.19 27.25 -16.95
C SER A 316 8.86 28.17 -18.00
N ILE A 317 8.28 28.31 -19.19
CA ILE A 317 8.79 29.17 -20.29
C ILE A 317 8.06 30.53 -20.32
N THR A 318 6.97 30.71 -19.58
CA THR A 318 6.15 31.95 -19.56
C THR A 318 6.45 32.90 -18.38
N LYS A 319 7.74 33.07 -18.02
CA LYS A 319 8.27 34.20 -17.24
C LYS A 319 9.68 34.44 -17.81
N ILE A 320 10.04 35.53 -18.49
CA ILE A 320 9.91 36.95 -18.15
C ILE A 320 9.76 37.71 -19.48
N GLU A 321 8.70 38.51 -19.64
CA GLU A 321 8.66 39.56 -20.67
C GLU A 321 8.50 40.89 -19.91
N PRO A 322 9.37 41.89 -20.14
CA PRO A 322 9.28 43.15 -19.42
C PRO A 322 7.99 43.87 -19.83
N THR A 323 7.16 44.16 -18.83
CA THR A 323 5.96 44.99 -18.98
C THR A 323 6.36 46.40 -19.42
N VAL A 324 6.13 46.74 -20.69
CA VAL A 324 6.08 48.14 -21.14
C VAL A 324 4.68 48.68 -20.85
N PRO A 325 4.52 49.78 -20.09
CA PRO A 325 3.21 50.31 -19.76
C PRO A 325 2.65 51.13 -20.92
N GLY A 326 1.41 50.85 -21.30
CA GLY A 326 0.62 51.69 -22.19
C GLY A 326 0.36 51.09 -23.56
N LYS A 327 -0.65 50.23 -23.65
CA LYS A 327 -1.57 50.15 -24.80
C LYS A 327 -2.83 49.37 -24.40
N SER A 328 -3.97 49.99 -24.66
CA SER A 328 -5.32 49.52 -24.35
C SER A 328 -5.62 48.17 -24.99
N PHE A 329 -6.16 47.22 -24.21
CA PHE A 329 -6.71 45.96 -24.73
C PHE A 329 -8.24 45.99 -24.64
N THR A 330 -8.87 46.10 -25.81
CA THR A 330 -10.28 45.80 -26.04
C THR A 330 -10.56 44.32 -25.80
N MET A 331 -11.59 44.04 -25.00
CA MET A 331 -12.19 42.71 -24.85
C MET A 331 -12.65 42.15 -26.20
N VAL A 332 -12.25 40.91 -26.51
CA VAL A 332 -13.01 40.05 -27.43
C VAL A 332 -13.31 38.74 -26.71
N LYS A 333 -14.57 38.62 -26.28
CA LYS A 333 -15.24 37.35 -25.97
C LYS A 333 -15.59 36.68 -27.31
N GLN A 334 -15.14 35.46 -27.55
CA GLN A 334 -15.79 34.52 -28.48
C GLN A 334 -15.13 33.15 -28.36
N LYS A 335 -15.77 31.98 -28.45
CA LYS A 335 -17.12 31.44 -28.19
C LYS A 335 -16.93 29.92 -28.37
N ALA A 336 -17.68 29.11 -27.64
CA ALA A 336 -17.75 27.66 -27.83
C ALA A 336 -18.34 27.28 -29.20
N MET A 337 -17.85 26.19 -29.80
CA MET A 337 -18.43 25.37 -30.88
C MET A 337 -17.54 24.11 -30.99
N GLU A 338 -17.99 22.88 -31.13
CA GLU A 338 -19.29 22.18 -31.10
C GLU A 338 -18.95 20.71 -30.75
#